data_AF-A0A968TXX5-F1
#
_entry.id   AF-A0A968TXX5-F1
#
_cell.length_a   1.000
_cell.length_b   1.000
_cell.length_c   1.000
_cell.angle_alpha   90.00
_cell.angle_beta   90.00
_cell.angle_gamma   90.00
#
_symmetry.space_group_name_H-M   'P 1'
#
loop_
_entity.id
_entity.type
_entity.pdbx_description
1 polymer ?
#
loop_
_entity_poly.entity_id
_entity_poly.type
_entity_poly.pdbx_seq_one_letter_code
_entity_poly.pdbx_strand_id
1 'polypeptide(L)'
;MMTKRPIMFTGLMLAGMALLVAMAMVLQTPRQSAKVQRASGSVAQVDPAKLTSTPASVATLATTAKPAQASWNIFRGDPALRGWAGAGELKLPLKLAWTFKTDGPVKSSPIVVDGKIYIGSHDGKVYALEADNGKRLWSFATGDVIEAPPLFAQGVVYIGSADGSMYALDA
;
A
#
# COMPACT_ATOMS: atom_id res chain seq x y z
N MET A 1 4.53 -68.47 25.07
CA MET A 1 3.10 -68.46 25.45
C MET A 1 2.59 -67.04 25.15
N MET A 2 2.10 -66.69 23.96
CA MET A 2 0.84 -67.07 23.30
C MET A 2 -0.41 -67.00 24.19
N THR A 3 -1.13 -65.88 24.15
CA THR A 3 -2.61 -65.87 24.12
C THR A 3 -3.13 -64.61 23.39
N LYS A 4 -3.53 -64.88 22.15
CA LYS A 4 -4.55 -64.33 21.24
C LYS A 4 -5.26 -62.98 21.54
N ARG A 5 -5.28 -62.18 20.45
CA ARG A 5 -6.04 -60.98 20.02
C ARG A 5 -7.59 -61.12 20.07
N PRO A 6 -8.39 -60.24 19.41
CA PRO A 6 -8.71 -58.81 19.60
C PRO A 6 -10.25 -58.58 19.67
N ILE A 7 -10.73 -57.33 19.76
CA ILE A 7 -12.14 -56.98 19.49
C ILE A 7 -12.19 -55.95 18.35
N MET A 8 -12.84 -56.31 17.24
CA MET A 8 -13.32 -55.44 16.16
C MET A 8 -14.77 -55.00 16.44
N PHE A 9 -15.17 -53.80 15.99
CA PHE A 9 -16.48 -53.45 15.35
C PHE A 9 -16.37 -51.98 14.91
N THR A 10 -16.05 -51.65 13.64
CA THR A 10 -16.94 -51.36 12.48
C THR A 10 -17.95 -50.20 12.63
N GLY A 11 -17.98 -49.32 11.61
CA GLY A 11 -18.99 -48.28 11.36
C GLY A 11 -18.35 -46.93 10.99
N LEU A 12 -17.94 -46.66 9.74
CA LEU A 12 -18.77 -46.25 8.59
C LEU A 12 -19.68 -45.05 8.87
N MET A 13 -19.33 -43.87 8.34
CA MET A 13 -20.24 -43.00 7.57
C MET A 13 -19.45 -41.81 6.98
N LEU A 14 -19.53 -41.72 5.65
CA LEU A 14 -19.07 -40.63 4.80
C LEU A 14 -19.72 -39.30 5.23
N ALA A 15 -18.91 -38.28 5.50
CA ALA A 15 -19.27 -36.89 5.22
C ALA A 15 -18.46 -36.50 3.98
N GLY A 16 -19.04 -36.28 2.81
CA GLY A 16 -20.10 -35.29 2.58
C GLY A 16 -19.52 -34.23 1.65
N MET A 17 -19.14 -34.68 0.45
CA MET A 17 -18.63 -33.90 -0.66
C MET A 17 -19.76 -33.04 -1.23
N ALA A 18 -19.87 -31.77 -0.83
CA ALA A 18 -20.74 -30.78 -1.48
C ALA A 18 -20.45 -29.35 -1.02
N LEU A 19 -19.47 -28.67 -1.62
CA LEU A 19 -19.56 -27.22 -1.87
C LEU A 19 -18.60 -26.81 -3.00
N LEU A 20 -18.89 -27.28 -4.21
CA LEU A 20 -18.23 -26.83 -5.44
C LEU A 20 -19.30 -26.46 -6.47
N VAL A 21 -20.10 -25.43 -6.14
CA VAL A 21 -21.04 -24.78 -7.05
C VAL A 21 -21.04 -23.27 -6.77
N ALA A 22 -20.01 -22.59 -7.26
CA ALA A 22 -20.01 -21.14 -7.51
C ALA A 22 -18.89 -20.79 -8.52
N MET A 23 -18.79 -21.55 -9.60
CA MET A 23 -17.87 -21.29 -10.70
C MET A 23 -18.55 -21.67 -12.02
N ALA A 24 -19.61 -20.93 -12.36
CA ALA A 24 -20.18 -20.81 -13.70
C ALA A 24 -21.18 -19.64 -13.70
N MET A 25 -21.20 -18.86 -14.78
CA MET A 25 -22.08 -17.71 -15.04
C MET A 25 -21.67 -16.34 -14.45
N VAL A 26 -20.50 -15.84 -14.87
CA VAL A 26 -20.35 -14.40 -15.21
C VAL A 26 -19.65 -14.30 -16.56
N LEU A 27 -20.32 -14.74 -17.62
CA LEU A 27 -19.96 -14.43 -19.01
C LEU A 27 -21.26 -14.17 -19.75
N GLN A 28 -21.68 -12.90 -19.78
CA GLN A 28 -22.46 -12.24 -20.85
C GLN A 28 -23.05 -10.92 -20.31
N THR A 29 -22.22 -9.87 -20.24
CA THR A 29 -22.72 -8.50 -20.36
C THR A 29 -22.28 -7.98 -21.73
N PRO A 30 -23.22 -7.68 -22.65
CA PRO A 30 -22.86 -7.13 -23.95
C PRO A 30 -22.23 -5.74 -23.77
N ARG A 31 -21.02 -5.58 -24.32
CA ARG A 31 -20.37 -4.26 -24.52
C ARG A 31 -21.27 -3.42 -25.42
N GLN A 32 -21.97 -2.45 -24.85
CA GLN A 32 -22.59 -1.37 -25.61
C GLN A 32 -21.47 -0.48 -26.17
N SER A 33 -21.29 -0.49 -27.49
CA SER A 33 -20.38 0.41 -28.20
C SER A 33 -20.94 1.83 -28.14
N ALA A 34 -20.35 2.70 -27.32
CA ALA A 34 -20.65 4.12 -27.35
C ALA A 34 -20.16 4.71 -28.69
N LYS A 35 -21.10 4.99 -29.61
CA LYS A 35 -20.85 5.83 -30.78
C LYS A 35 -20.49 7.23 -30.31
N VAL A 36 -19.24 7.63 -30.53
CA VAL A 36 -18.81 9.03 -30.40
C VAL A 36 -19.51 9.84 -31.50
N GLN A 37 -20.61 10.50 -31.15
CA GLN A 37 -21.22 11.51 -32.01
C GLN A 37 -20.35 12.77 -31.93
N ARG A 38 -19.71 13.13 -33.06
CA ARG A 38 -19.09 14.44 -33.24
C ARG A 38 -20.21 15.49 -33.28
N ALA A 39 -20.36 16.25 -32.20
CA ALA A 39 -21.14 17.48 -32.23
C ALA A 39 -20.36 18.54 -33.01
N SER A 40 -20.80 18.85 -34.23
CA SER A 40 -20.39 20.05 -34.96
C SER A 40 -21.14 21.25 -34.36
N GLY A 41 -20.58 21.84 -33.30
CA GLY A 41 -21.02 23.11 -32.75
C GLY A 41 -20.24 24.26 -33.39
N SER A 42 -20.96 25.17 -34.03
CA SER A 42 -20.46 26.41 -34.62
C SER A 42 -19.71 27.26 -33.58
N VAL A 43 -18.52 27.74 -33.93
CA VAL A 43 -17.72 28.66 -33.11
C VAL A 43 -18.43 30.02 -33.08
N ALA A 44 -19.12 30.30 -31.98
CA ALA A 44 -19.57 31.66 -31.68
C ALA A 44 -18.40 32.44 -31.06
N GLN A 45 -18.04 33.53 -31.71
CA GLN A 45 -17.03 34.51 -31.33
C GLN A 45 -17.35 35.09 -29.95
N VAL A 46 -16.38 35.08 -29.03
CA VAL A 46 -16.48 35.69 -27.69
C VAL A 46 -15.96 37.13 -27.72
N ASP A 47 -16.84 38.10 -27.45
CA ASP A 47 -16.48 39.51 -27.24
C ASP A 47 -15.76 39.71 -25.89
N PRO A 48 -14.56 40.32 -25.84
CA PRO A 48 -13.73 40.35 -24.63
C PRO A 48 -14.10 41.44 -23.59
N ALA A 49 -15.28 42.07 -23.64
CA ALA A 49 -15.57 43.26 -22.83
C ALA A 49 -16.70 43.13 -21.78
N LYS A 50 -17.10 41.92 -21.35
CA LYS A 50 -18.18 41.80 -20.36
C LYS A 50 -18.09 40.55 -19.47
N LEU A 51 -17.22 40.58 -18.46
CA LEU A 51 -17.26 39.63 -17.33
C LEU A 51 -16.88 40.37 -16.03
N THR A 52 -17.82 41.16 -15.50
CA THR A 52 -17.81 41.57 -14.09
C THR A 52 -18.90 40.78 -13.37
N SER A 53 -18.52 39.75 -12.62
CA SER A 53 -19.39 39.10 -11.63
C SER A 53 -18.61 38.82 -10.36
N THR A 54 -19.06 39.49 -9.30
CA THR A 54 -18.83 39.32 -7.85
C THR A 54 -18.28 37.94 -7.43
N PRO A 55 -17.24 37.85 -6.57
CA PRO A 55 -16.87 36.59 -5.97
C PRO A 55 -17.86 36.20 -4.86
N ALA A 56 -18.42 35.00 -4.96
CA ALA A 56 -19.18 34.36 -3.89
C ALA A 56 -18.24 34.01 -2.73
N SER A 57 -18.67 34.30 -1.50
CA SER A 57 -17.96 34.00 -0.26
C SER A 57 -17.83 32.48 -0.08
N VAL A 58 -16.59 31.97 -0.10
CA VAL A 58 -16.28 30.59 0.26
C VAL A 58 -16.01 30.57 1.75
N ALA A 59 -16.90 29.96 2.52
CA ALA A 59 -16.71 29.73 3.94
C ALA A 59 -15.57 28.71 4.14
N THR A 60 -14.46 29.15 4.71
CA THR A 60 -13.34 28.30 5.10
C THR A 60 -13.73 27.50 6.34
N LEU A 61 -14.00 26.20 6.18
CA LEU A 61 -14.02 25.27 7.29
C LEU A 61 -12.57 25.01 7.71
N ALA A 62 -12.18 25.58 8.86
CA ALA A 62 -10.91 25.27 9.49
C ALA A 62 -10.96 23.87 10.09
N THR A 63 -10.52 22.87 9.33
CA THR A 63 -10.10 21.60 9.92
C THR A 63 -8.79 21.87 10.65
N THR A 64 -8.82 21.95 11.97
CA THR A 64 -7.61 21.80 12.80
C THR A 64 -7.14 20.36 12.66
N ALA A 65 -6.43 20.07 11.57
CA ALA A 65 -5.65 18.86 11.44
C ALA A 65 -4.53 18.91 12.49
N LYS A 66 -4.37 17.81 13.24
CA LYS A 66 -3.13 17.50 13.96
C LYS A 66 -1.97 17.92 13.04
N PRO A 67 -0.95 18.66 13.51
CA PRO A 67 0.15 19.11 12.65
C PRO A 67 0.62 17.90 11.86
N ALA A 68 0.51 18.00 10.54
CA ALA A 68 0.81 16.89 9.64
C ALA A 68 2.23 16.42 10.00
N GLN A 69 2.32 15.20 10.52
CA GLN A 69 3.59 14.58 10.85
C GLN A 69 4.45 14.69 9.59
N ALA A 70 5.67 15.24 9.69
CA ALA A 70 6.53 15.39 8.54
C ALA A 70 6.68 14.02 7.84
N SER A 71 6.13 13.91 6.63
CA SER A 71 6.09 12.67 5.87
C SER A 71 7.36 12.52 5.05
N TRP A 72 8.03 11.37 5.15
CA TRP A 72 9.17 10.99 4.33
C TRP A 72 8.72 9.88 3.38
N ASN A 73 7.89 10.21 2.40
CA ASN A 73 7.10 9.25 1.60
C ASN A 73 7.81 8.68 0.37
N ILE A 74 9.03 9.15 0.08
CA ILE A 74 9.85 8.72 -1.05
C ILE A 74 11.31 8.63 -0.60
N PHE A 75 12.12 7.88 -1.34
CA PHE A 75 13.57 7.90 -1.20
C PHE A 75 14.08 9.34 -1.11
N ARG A 76 14.91 9.61 -0.10
CA ARG A 76 15.46 10.95 0.17
C ARG A 76 14.43 12.05 0.49
N GLY A 77 13.21 11.67 0.86
CA GLY A 77 12.25 12.50 1.60
C GLY A 77 11.40 13.43 0.76
N ASP A 78 11.88 13.88 -0.39
CA ASP A 78 11.17 14.83 -1.25
C ASP A 78 11.35 14.52 -2.75
N PRO A 79 10.49 15.03 -3.65
CA PRO A 79 10.60 14.76 -5.09
C PRO A 79 11.92 15.19 -5.74
N ALA A 80 12.68 16.11 -5.14
CA ALA A 80 14.02 16.48 -5.62
C ALA A 80 15.15 15.62 -5.02
N LEU A 81 14.81 14.61 -4.21
CA LEU A 81 15.71 13.59 -3.68
C LEU A 81 16.91 14.19 -2.92
N ARG A 82 16.66 15.19 -2.07
CA ARG A 82 17.74 15.92 -1.39
C ARG A 82 18.28 15.19 -0.17
N GLY A 83 17.45 14.40 0.50
CA GLY A 83 17.83 13.68 1.71
C GLY A 83 17.99 14.61 2.91
N TRP A 84 17.22 15.70 2.95
CA TRP A 84 17.28 16.70 4.00
C TRP A 84 15.94 16.79 4.75
N ALA A 85 15.96 16.51 6.05
CA ALA A 85 14.77 16.52 6.92
C ALA A 85 14.46 17.91 7.52
N GLY A 86 15.06 18.97 6.97
CA GLY A 86 14.99 20.32 7.54
C GLY A 86 16.00 20.55 8.68
N ALA A 87 15.95 21.75 9.25
CA ALA A 87 16.79 22.18 10.37
C ALA A 87 16.19 21.79 11.74
N GLY A 88 15.56 20.62 11.82
CA GLY A 88 14.93 20.15 13.05
C GLY A 88 15.94 20.05 14.19
N GLU A 89 15.53 20.44 15.40
CA GLU A 89 16.37 20.33 16.58
C GLU A 89 16.36 18.89 17.11
N LEU A 90 17.54 18.24 17.10
CA LEU A 90 17.73 16.94 17.73
C LEU A 90 18.09 17.14 19.20
N LYS A 91 17.32 16.52 20.10
CA LYS A 91 17.64 16.49 21.52
C LYS A 91 18.74 15.47 21.78
N LEU A 92 19.92 15.94 22.17
CA LEU A 92 21.09 15.11 22.47
C LEU A 92 21.22 14.86 23.99
N PRO A 93 21.78 13.72 24.43
CA PRO A 93 22.26 12.61 23.60
C PRO A 93 21.10 11.77 23.05
N LEU A 94 21.30 11.22 21.84
CA LEU A 94 20.35 10.27 21.27
C LEU A 94 20.35 8.98 22.09
N LYS A 95 19.16 8.38 22.22
CA LYS A 95 18.95 7.08 22.85
C LYS A 95 18.26 6.16 21.86
N LEU A 96 18.61 4.87 21.88
CA LEU A 96 17.93 3.86 21.09
C LEU A 96 16.46 3.78 21.52
N ALA A 97 15.54 4.11 20.61
CA ALA A 97 14.11 4.06 20.88
C ALA A 97 13.58 2.61 20.82
N TRP A 98 13.86 1.92 19.71
CA TRP A 98 13.47 0.53 19.49
C TRP A 98 14.31 -0.10 18.36
N THR A 99 14.25 -1.43 18.25
CA THR A 99 14.83 -2.18 17.13
C THR A 99 13.83 -3.18 16.58
N PHE A 100 13.94 -3.47 15.29
CA PHE A 100 13.20 -4.54 14.61
C PHE A 100 14.20 -5.43 13.88
N LYS A 101 14.10 -6.75 14.06
CA LYS A 101 15.00 -7.72 13.44
C LYS A 101 14.34 -8.33 12.19
N THR A 102 14.99 -8.19 11.06
CA THR A 102 14.71 -8.92 9.82
C THR A 102 15.51 -10.23 9.77
N ASP A 103 15.12 -11.13 8.86
CA ASP A 103 15.81 -12.42 8.69
C ASP A 103 16.98 -12.31 7.69
N GLY A 104 17.08 -11.18 6.98
CA GLY A 104 18.15 -10.88 6.03
C GLY A 104 18.70 -9.46 6.15
N PRO A 105 19.81 -9.14 5.46
CA PRO A 105 20.34 -7.79 5.37
C PRO A 105 19.30 -6.75 4.91
N VAL A 106 19.35 -5.57 5.50
CA VAL A 106 18.53 -4.43 5.07
C VAL A 106 19.42 -3.48 4.27
N LYS A 107 19.30 -3.52 2.94
CA LYS A 107 19.97 -2.59 2.02
C LYS A 107 19.05 -1.50 1.47
N SER A 108 17.74 -1.72 1.55
CA SER A 108 16.72 -0.73 1.20
C SER A 108 16.78 0.49 2.14
N SER A 109 16.26 1.63 1.67
CA SER A 109 16.06 2.83 2.48
C SER A 109 14.60 2.93 2.91
N PRO A 110 14.28 3.16 4.20
CA PRO A 110 12.89 3.26 4.64
C PRO A 110 12.19 4.53 4.15
N ILE A 111 10.87 4.45 4.05
CA ILE A 111 9.97 5.62 4.01
C ILE A 111 9.09 5.65 5.26
N VAL A 112 8.67 6.85 5.67
CA VAL A 112 7.81 7.09 6.84
C VAL A 112 6.59 7.88 6.40
N VAL A 113 5.40 7.31 6.50
CA VAL A 113 4.13 7.96 6.12
C VAL A 113 3.05 7.59 7.14
N ASP A 114 2.32 8.60 7.62
CA ASP A 114 1.18 8.42 8.52
C ASP A 114 1.48 7.54 9.76
N GLY A 115 2.68 7.70 10.32
CA GLY A 115 3.12 6.94 11.50
C GLY A 115 3.59 5.51 11.21
N LYS A 116 3.68 5.11 9.94
CA LYS A 116 4.14 3.78 9.51
C LYS A 116 5.48 3.88 8.78
N ILE A 117 6.32 2.87 8.97
CA ILE A 117 7.60 2.68 8.28
C ILE A 117 7.43 1.55 7.28
N TYR A 118 7.84 1.77 6.04
CA TYR A 118 7.91 0.71 5.02
C TYR A 118 9.35 0.49 4.58
N ILE A 119 9.77 -0.77 4.52
CA ILE A 119 11.15 -1.13 4.13
C ILE A 119 11.22 -2.55 3.54
N GLY A 120 12.10 -2.73 2.56
CA GLY A 120 12.45 -4.04 1.99
C GLY A 120 13.69 -4.67 2.62
N SER A 121 13.80 -5.99 2.53
CA SER A 121 14.90 -6.79 3.09
C SER A 121 15.38 -7.87 2.12
N HIS A 122 16.60 -8.33 2.31
CA HIS A 122 17.19 -9.47 1.59
C HIS A 122 16.62 -10.83 2.01
N ASP A 123 15.74 -10.88 3.00
CA ASP A 123 14.93 -12.07 3.26
C ASP A 123 13.73 -12.21 2.30
N GLY A 124 13.65 -11.36 1.27
CA GLY A 124 12.58 -11.36 0.29
C GLY A 124 11.26 -10.88 0.86
N LYS A 125 11.26 -10.01 1.89
CA LYS A 125 10.04 -9.44 2.46
C LYS A 125 10.05 -7.92 2.49
N VAL A 126 8.88 -7.36 2.20
CA VAL A 126 8.52 -5.98 2.50
C VAL A 126 7.86 -5.96 3.88
N TYR A 127 8.27 -5.03 4.73
CA TYR A 127 7.73 -4.86 6.08
C TYR A 127 7.03 -3.51 6.21
N ALA A 128 5.89 -3.50 6.88
CA ALA A 128 5.31 -2.31 7.47
C ALA A 128 5.38 -2.37 8.99
N LEU A 129 5.90 -1.32 9.61
CA LEU A 129 6.10 -1.21 11.06
C LEU A 129 5.45 0.05 11.59
N GLU A 130 4.99 0.03 12.83
CA GLU A 130 4.63 1.23 13.60
C GLU A 130 5.89 2.06 13.90
N ALA A 131 5.90 3.34 13.56
CA ALA A 131 7.06 4.21 13.75
C ALA A 131 7.37 4.46 15.24
N ASP A 132 6.36 4.43 16.10
CA ASP A 132 6.51 4.77 17.52
C ASP A 132 7.20 3.65 18.34
N ASN A 133 7.01 2.39 17.97
CA ASN A 133 7.46 1.25 18.76
C ASN A 133 8.08 0.09 17.96
N GLY A 134 8.16 0.20 16.63
CA GLY A 134 8.75 -0.82 15.76
C GLY A 134 7.92 -2.10 15.62
N LYS A 135 6.68 -2.13 16.13
CA LYS A 135 5.80 -3.30 16.00
C LYS A 135 5.49 -3.53 14.53
N ARG A 136 5.65 -4.78 14.07
CA ARG A 136 5.24 -5.19 12.72
C ARG A 136 3.72 -5.12 12.58
N LEU A 137 3.27 -4.30 11.64
CA LEU A 137 1.88 -4.23 11.19
C LEU A 137 1.56 -5.37 10.24
N TRP A 138 2.38 -5.50 9.19
CA TRP A 138 2.28 -6.57 8.22
C TRP A 138 3.64 -6.86 7.58
N SER A 139 3.74 -7.98 6.87
CA SER A 139 4.84 -8.28 5.96
C SER A 139 4.32 -8.98 4.71
N PHE A 140 4.96 -8.73 3.57
CA PHE A 140 4.62 -9.33 2.30
C PHE A 140 5.86 -9.99 1.70
N ALA A 141 5.75 -11.25 1.27
CA ALA A 141 6.86 -11.98 0.66
C ALA A 141 6.90 -11.76 -0.86
N THR A 142 8.07 -11.36 -1.37
CA THR A 142 8.40 -11.31 -2.80
C THR A 142 9.12 -12.59 -3.22
N GLY A 143 9.48 -12.70 -4.49
CA GLY A 143 10.21 -13.86 -5.03
C GLY A 143 11.71 -13.83 -4.76
N ASP A 144 12.30 -12.65 -4.52
CA ASP A 144 13.73 -12.47 -4.28
C ASP A 144 14.00 -11.24 -3.41
N VAL A 145 15.28 -10.94 -3.14
CA VAL A 145 15.77 -9.83 -2.32
C VAL A 145 15.21 -8.48 -2.74
N ILE A 146 15.07 -7.58 -1.76
CA ILE A 146 14.56 -6.23 -1.98
C ILE A 146 15.61 -5.21 -1.53
N GLU A 147 16.28 -4.61 -2.52
CA GLU A 147 17.23 -3.50 -2.31
C GLU A 147 16.60 -2.14 -2.62
N ALA A 148 15.54 -2.10 -3.42
CA ALA A 148 14.90 -0.86 -3.86
C ALA A 148 14.25 -0.13 -2.66
N PRO A 149 14.30 1.21 -2.63
CA PRO A 149 13.50 1.98 -1.68
C PRO A 149 12.00 1.94 -2.09
N PRO A 150 11.08 1.89 -1.12
CA PRO A 150 9.66 2.03 -1.39
C PRO A 150 9.28 3.46 -1.82
N LEU A 151 8.17 3.58 -2.54
CA LEU A 151 7.48 4.83 -2.87
C LEU A 151 6.04 4.75 -2.38
N PHE A 152 5.58 5.71 -1.59
CA PHE A 152 4.18 5.82 -1.23
C PHE A 152 3.47 6.83 -2.14
N ALA A 153 2.35 6.40 -2.75
CA ALA A 153 1.47 7.28 -3.49
C ALA A 153 0.02 6.78 -3.39
N GLN A 154 -0.90 7.68 -3.03
CA GLN A 154 -2.35 7.43 -3.03
C GLN A 154 -2.76 6.18 -2.21
N GLY A 155 -2.14 5.97 -1.03
CA GLY A 155 -2.45 4.82 -0.17
C GLY A 155 -1.80 3.51 -0.59
N VAL A 156 -0.90 3.55 -1.58
CA VAL A 156 -0.20 2.37 -2.10
C VAL A 156 1.31 2.52 -1.93
N VAL A 157 1.97 1.46 -1.49
CA VAL A 157 3.42 1.32 -1.44
C VAL A 157 3.90 0.55 -2.66
N TYR A 158 4.71 1.19 -3.49
CA TYR A 158 5.35 0.60 -4.66
C TYR A 158 6.79 0.23 -4.33
N ILE A 159 7.21 -1.00 -4.67
CA ILE A 159 8.58 -1.45 -4.40
C ILE A 159 9.00 -2.55 -5.39
N GLY A 160 10.22 -2.44 -5.90
CA GLY A 160 10.80 -3.41 -6.83
C GLY A 160 11.57 -4.50 -6.09
N SER A 161 11.48 -5.74 -6.57
CA SER A 161 12.28 -6.88 -6.10
C SER A 161 13.26 -7.34 -7.19
N ALA A 162 14.33 -8.01 -6.78
CA ALA A 162 15.27 -8.66 -7.69
C ALA A 162 14.65 -9.81 -8.51
N ASP A 163 13.44 -10.26 -8.17
CA ASP A 163 12.69 -11.24 -8.97
C ASP A 163 12.17 -10.69 -10.32
N GLY A 164 12.46 -9.42 -10.62
CA GLY A 164 12.05 -8.75 -11.84
C GLY A 164 10.66 -8.13 -11.78
N SER A 165 9.99 -8.18 -10.63
CA SER A 165 8.63 -7.66 -10.42
C SER A 165 8.62 -6.34 -9.66
N MET A 166 7.60 -5.53 -9.98
CA MET A 166 7.20 -4.38 -9.17
C MET A 166 5.93 -4.75 -8.39
N TYR A 167 5.95 -4.50 -7.10
CA TYR A 167 4.82 -4.76 -6.21
C TYR A 167 4.10 -3.46 -5.88
N ALA A 168 2.77 -3.53 -5.81
CA ALA A 168 1.88 -2.48 -5.34
C ALA A 168 1.10 -3.03 -4.16
N LEU A 169 1.39 -2.52 -2.96
CA LEU A 169 0.87 -3.03 -1.69
C LEU A 169 0.00 -1.97 -1.02
N ASP A 170 -1.12 -2.38 -0.43
CA ASP A 170 -1.93 -1.51 0.42
C ASP A 170 -1.13 -1.08 1.67
N ALA A 171 -1.28 0.18 2.08
CA ALA A 171 -0.42 0.84 3.07
C ALA A 171 -0.89 0.70 4.52
#